data_AF-C0QTU7-F1
#
_entry.id   AF-C0QTU7-F1
#
_cell.length_a   1.000
_cell.length_b   1.000
_cell.length_c   1.000
_cell.angle_alpha   90.00
_cell.angle_beta   90.00
_cell.angle_gamma   90.00
#
_symmetry.space_group_name_H-M   'P 1'
#
loop_
_entity.id
_entity.type
_entity.pdbx_description
1 polymer ?
#
loop_
_entity_poly.entity_id
_entity_poly.type
_entity_poly.pdbx_seq_one_letter_code
_entity_poly.pdbx_strand_id
1 'polypeptide(L)'
;MGKIERILKELTVEHTDLLKKIKDFQERLESDFSDELIDEILKFLDEELEEHARKEEEDLVDAIEEADATFDSGALIFGHQTLVDAIDDFKTAVDEYRKGKSSQKDVVKYADRVFTLIKDHFIEEEHFLFPDILKLDLERFE
;
A
#
# COMPACT_ATOMS: atom_id res chain seq x y z
N MET A 1 12.85 -7.23 21.86
CA MET A 1 12.14 -6.95 20.61
C MET A 1 12.39 -8.12 19.69
N GLY A 2 11.36 -8.92 19.44
CA GLY A 2 11.45 -10.05 18.53
C GLY A 2 11.64 -9.60 17.08
N LYS A 3 11.92 -10.56 16.18
CA LYS A 3 12.14 -10.28 14.75
C LYS A 3 10.89 -9.66 14.13
N ILE A 4 9.72 -10.21 14.45
CA ILE A 4 8.40 -9.75 13.99
C ILE A 4 8.10 -8.34 14.51
N GLU A 5 8.23 -8.09 15.82
CA GLU A 5 7.97 -6.75 16.40
C GLU A 5 8.82 -5.65 15.74
N ARG A 6 10.05 -5.95 15.32
CA ARG A 6 10.90 -5.00 14.60
C ARG A 6 10.38 -4.71 13.19
N ILE A 7 10.04 -5.75 12.43
CA ILE A 7 9.53 -5.62 11.04
C ILE A 7 8.25 -4.77 11.06
N LEU A 8 7.30 -5.09 11.94
CA LEU A 8 6.03 -4.35 12.04
C LEU A 8 6.23 -2.86 12.38
N LYS A 9 7.21 -2.53 13.21
CA LYS A 9 7.56 -1.12 13.51
C LYS A 9 8.15 -0.41 12.30
N GLU A 10 8.98 -1.09 11.52
CA GLU A 10 9.55 -0.55 10.28
C GLU A 10 8.44 -0.30 9.26
N LEU A 11 7.53 -1.26 9.05
CA LEU A 11 6.36 -1.12 8.17
C LEU A 11 5.43 0.04 8.59
N THR A 12 5.12 0.17 9.88
CA THR A 12 4.29 1.29 10.39
C THR A 12 4.93 2.67 10.12
N VAL A 13 6.26 2.77 10.19
CA VAL A 13 6.98 4.00 9.84
C VAL A 13 6.87 4.26 8.33
N GLU A 14 7.02 3.22 7.51
CA GLU A 14 6.83 3.31 6.06
C GLU A 14 5.41 3.76 5.71
N HIS A 15 4.36 3.19 6.31
CA HIS A 15 2.97 3.63 6.12
C HIS A 15 2.81 5.12 6.36
N THR A 16 3.40 5.62 7.45
CA THR A 16 3.35 7.04 7.81
C THR A 16 3.97 7.92 6.72
N ASP A 17 5.08 7.48 6.12
CA ASP A 17 5.77 8.24 5.08
C ASP A 17 5.08 8.14 3.71
N LEU A 18 4.55 6.96 3.36
CA LEU A 18 3.72 6.76 2.15
C LEU A 18 2.44 7.59 2.22
N LEU A 19 1.76 7.64 3.37
CA LEU A 19 0.56 8.45 3.57
C LEU A 19 0.82 9.97 3.46
N LYS A 20 1.99 10.44 3.89
CA LYS A 20 2.38 11.84 3.68
C LYS A 20 2.54 12.16 2.19
N LYS A 21 3.15 11.26 1.42
CA LYS A 21 3.30 11.42 -0.04
C LYS A 21 1.95 11.40 -0.75
N ILE A 22 1.08 10.46 -0.38
CA ILE A 22 -0.29 10.39 -0.91
C ILE A 22 -1.03 11.71 -0.66
N LYS A 23 -0.92 12.26 0.55
CA LYS A 23 -1.54 13.55 0.88
C LYS A 23 -0.99 14.70 0.04
N ASP A 24 0.33 14.76 -0.18
CA ASP A 24 0.94 15.76 -1.08
C ASP A 24 0.42 15.62 -2.51
N PHE A 25 0.32 14.40 -3.03
CA PHE A 25 -0.25 14.16 -4.35
C PHE A 25 -1.71 14.59 -4.45
N GLN A 26 -2.53 14.31 -3.45
CA GLN A 26 -3.93 14.74 -3.43
C GLN A 26 -4.04 16.27 -3.48
N GLU A 27 -3.28 16.98 -2.66
CA GLU A 27 -3.26 18.44 -2.66
C GLU A 27 -2.80 18.99 -4.01
N ARG A 28 -1.77 18.39 -4.62
CA ARG A 28 -1.25 18.81 -5.93
C ARG A 28 -2.19 18.47 -7.09
N LEU A 29 -2.91 17.36 -7.05
CA LEU A 29 -3.92 17.02 -8.06
C LEU A 29 -5.07 18.04 -8.10
N GLU A 30 -5.39 18.66 -6.97
CA GLU A 30 -6.39 19.72 -6.87
C GLU A 30 -5.86 21.08 -7.37
N SER A 31 -4.60 21.43 -7.05
CA SER A 31 -4.07 22.79 -7.28
C SER A 31 -3.18 22.95 -8.51
N ASP A 32 -2.47 21.91 -8.93
CA ASP A 32 -1.39 21.96 -9.94
C ASP A 32 -1.33 20.66 -10.77
N PHE A 33 -2.48 20.27 -11.33
CA PHE A 33 -2.57 19.08 -12.16
C PHE A 33 -1.70 19.20 -13.42
N SER A 34 -0.79 18.26 -13.61
CA SER A 34 0.16 18.20 -14.74
C SER A 34 0.50 16.76 -15.10
N ASP A 35 0.98 16.53 -16.33
CA ASP A 35 1.46 15.20 -16.75
C ASP A 35 2.67 14.76 -15.93
N GLU A 36 3.52 15.71 -15.52
CA GLU A 36 4.65 15.47 -14.63
C GLU A 36 4.20 14.92 -13.27
N LEU A 37 3.16 15.51 -12.68
CA LEU A 37 2.57 15.00 -11.43
C LEU A 37 2.00 13.58 -11.61
N ILE A 38 1.35 13.30 -12.75
CA ILE A 38 0.84 11.95 -13.04
C ILE A 38 2.00 10.95 -13.10
N ASP A 39 3.11 11.31 -13.76
CA ASP A 39 4.28 10.44 -13.86
C ASP A 39 4.95 10.22 -12.49
N GLU A 40 4.99 11.24 -11.62
CA GLU A 40 5.44 11.09 -10.24
C GLU A 40 4.57 10.10 -9.44
N ILE A 41 3.24 10.20 -9.59
CA ILE A 41 2.30 9.27 -8.93
C ILE A 41 2.49 7.84 -9.45
N LEU A 42 2.57 7.66 -10.77
CA LEU A 42 2.79 6.34 -11.36
C LEU A 42 4.10 5.72 -10.88
N LYS A 43 5.17 6.52 -10.84
CA LYS A 43 6.46 6.07 -10.32
C LYS A 43 6.38 5.69 -8.83
N PHE A 44 5.68 6.47 -8.02
CA PHE A 44 5.46 6.15 -6.62
C PHE A 44 4.75 4.80 -6.45
N LEU A 45 3.70 4.54 -7.23
CA LEU A 45 2.95 3.28 -7.18
C LEU A 45 3.79 2.09 -7.65
N ASP A 46 4.58 2.25 -8.72
CA ASP A 46 5.36 1.16 -9.32
C ASP A 46 6.69 0.88 -8.59
N GLU A 47 7.25 1.85 -7.86
CA GLU A 47 8.53 1.66 -7.18
C GLU A 47 8.37 1.56 -5.66
N GLU A 48 7.74 2.55 -5.04
CA GLU A 48 7.74 2.66 -3.58
C GLU A 48 6.68 1.78 -2.92
N LEU A 49 5.47 1.76 -3.48
CA LEU A 49 4.39 0.92 -2.97
C LEU A 49 4.65 -0.57 -3.26
N GLU A 50 5.21 -0.89 -4.43
CA GLU A 50 5.58 -2.27 -4.77
C GLU A 50 6.72 -2.78 -3.87
N GLU A 51 7.74 -1.97 -3.60
CA GLU A 51 8.82 -2.34 -2.66
C GLU A 51 8.30 -2.52 -1.22
N HIS A 52 7.31 -1.72 -0.82
CA HIS A 52 6.65 -1.89 0.47
C HIS A 52 5.90 -3.23 0.54
N ALA A 53 5.05 -3.52 -0.45
CA ALA A 53 4.32 -4.79 -0.53
C ALA A 53 5.28 -6.00 -0.55
N ARG A 54 6.42 -5.89 -1.23
CA ARG A 54 7.46 -6.94 -1.24
C ARG A 54 8.01 -7.23 0.16
N LYS A 55 8.26 -6.21 0.97
CA LYS A 55 8.75 -6.42 2.36
C LYS A 55 7.71 -7.13 3.21
N GLU A 56 6.43 -6.86 2.99
CA GLU A 56 5.37 -7.58 3.69
C GLU A 56 5.27 -9.03 3.24
N GLU A 57 5.24 -9.25 1.92
CA GLU A 57 5.09 -10.58 1.33
C GLU A 57 6.32 -11.48 1.47
N GLU A 58 7.53 -10.91 1.57
CA GLU A 58 8.76 -11.67 1.73
C GLU A 58 9.21 -11.64 3.21
N ASP A 59 9.58 -10.47 3.74
CA ASP A 59 10.25 -10.40 5.04
C ASP A 59 9.30 -10.71 6.21
N LEU A 60 8.07 -10.17 6.18
CA LEU A 60 7.09 -10.39 7.24
C LEU A 60 6.50 -11.80 7.16
N VAL A 61 6.07 -12.26 5.97
CA VAL A 61 5.54 -13.63 5.80
C VAL A 61 6.59 -14.67 6.19
N ASP A 62 7.85 -14.54 5.76
CA ASP A 62 8.92 -15.47 6.15
C ASP A 62 9.08 -15.51 7.68
N ALA A 63 9.03 -14.35 8.34
CA ALA A 63 9.14 -14.27 9.79
C ALA A 63 7.94 -14.89 10.53
N ILE A 64 6.73 -14.76 9.96
CA ILE A 64 5.51 -15.40 10.46
C ILE A 64 5.62 -16.91 10.29
N GLU A 65 5.95 -17.42 9.10
CA GLU A 65 6.03 -18.86 8.84
C GLU A 65 7.11 -19.56 9.68
N GLU A 66 8.22 -18.86 9.99
CA GLU A 66 9.24 -19.30 10.95
C GLU A 66 8.72 -19.41 12.40
N ALA A 67 7.67 -18.66 12.75
CA ALA A 67 7.08 -18.63 14.09
C ALA A 67 5.86 -19.56 14.19
N ASP A 68 4.97 -19.52 13.20
CA ASP A 68 3.76 -20.33 13.08
C ASP A 68 3.40 -20.53 11.59
N ALA A 69 3.75 -21.71 11.06
CA ALA A 69 3.43 -22.10 9.69
C ALA A 69 1.93 -22.35 9.43
N THR A 70 1.07 -22.23 10.44
CA THR A 70 -0.39 -22.34 10.29
C THR A 70 -1.12 -21.01 10.24
N PHE A 71 -0.40 -19.89 10.43
CA PHE A 71 -0.96 -18.56 10.29
C PHE A 71 -1.38 -18.29 8.84
N ASP A 72 -2.56 -17.70 8.66
CA ASP A 72 -3.11 -17.39 7.34
C ASP A 72 -2.47 -16.11 6.76
N SER A 73 -1.24 -16.24 6.27
CA SER A 73 -0.55 -15.17 5.53
C SER A 73 -1.23 -14.85 4.19
N GLY A 74 -2.16 -15.68 3.71
CA GLY A 74 -2.91 -15.43 2.48
C GLY A 74 -3.82 -14.20 2.55
N ALA A 75 -4.21 -13.77 3.75
CA ALA A 75 -4.98 -12.55 3.95
C ALA A 75 -4.21 -11.28 3.54
N LEU A 76 -2.90 -11.22 3.81
CA LEU A 76 -2.01 -10.11 3.38
C LEU A 76 -2.00 -9.99 1.85
N ILE A 77 -1.72 -11.10 1.18
CA ILE A 77 -1.61 -11.17 -0.28
C ILE A 77 -2.95 -10.80 -0.96
N PHE A 78 -4.08 -11.20 -0.36
CA PHE A 78 -5.39 -10.86 -0.91
C PHE A 78 -5.70 -9.35 -0.84
N GLY A 79 -5.28 -8.67 0.22
CA GLY A 79 -5.39 -7.21 0.35
C GLY A 79 -4.68 -6.49 -0.81
N HIS A 80 -3.46 -6.93 -1.13
CA HIS A 80 -2.66 -6.36 -2.22
C HIS A 80 -3.29 -6.52 -3.59
N GLN A 81 -3.97 -7.63 -3.87
CA GLN A 81 -4.63 -7.81 -5.17
C GLN A 81 -5.70 -6.74 -5.44
N THR A 82 -6.43 -6.30 -4.41
CA THR A 82 -7.43 -5.24 -4.55
C THR A 82 -6.77 -3.89 -4.89
N LEU A 83 -5.59 -3.64 -4.35
CA LEU A 83 -4.79 -2.45 -4.68
C LEU A 83 -4.26 -2.51 -6.11
N VAL A 84 -3.73 -3.66 -6.55
CA VAL A 84 -3.26 -3.87 -7.93
C VAL A 84 -4.36 -3.56 -8.94
N ASP A 85 -5.57 -4.09 -8.73
CA ASP A 85 -6.70 -3.86 -9.63
C ASP A 85 -7.06 -2.36 -9.71
N ALA A 86 -7.00 -1.64 -8.58
CA ALA A 86 -7.26 -0.20 -8.56
C ALA A 86 -6.16 0.62 -9.24
N ILE A 87 -4.90 0.19 -9.13
CA ILE A 87 -3.75 0.81 -9.81
C ILE A 87 -3.88 0.61 -11.33
N ASP A 88 -4.29 -0.56 -11.80
CA ASP A 88 -4.51 -0.83 -13.21
C ASP A 88 -5.66 0.00 -13.80
N ASP A 89 -6.74 0.19 -13.03
CA ASP A 89 -7.82 1.10 -13.38
C ASP A 89 -7.31 2.55 -13.52
N PHE A 90 -6.44 3.00 -12.61
CA PHE A 90 -5.81 4.32 -12.67
C PHE A 90 -4.88 4.48 -13.88
N LYS A 91 -4.00 3.50 -14.14
CA LYS A 91 -3.13 3.47 -15.32
C LYS A 91 -3.95 3.56 -16.61
N THR A 92 -5.06 2.84 -16.68
CA THR A 92 -6.00 2.90 -17.80
C THR A 92 -6.61 4.30 -17.96
N ALA A 93 -7.04 4.92 -16.86
CA ALA A 93 -7.60 6.27 -16.88
C ALA A 93 -6.60 7.32 -17.39
N VAL A 94 -5.33 7.21 -16.98
CA VAL A 94 -4.22 8.05 -17.45
C VAL A 94 -3.97 7.87 -18.94
N ASP A 95 -3.90 6.63 -19.43
CA ASP A 95 -3.69 6.34 -20.85
C ASP A 95 -4.81 6.91 -21.74
N GLU A 96 -6.07 6.75 -21.32
CA GLU A 96 -7.21 7.31 -22.04
C GLU A 96 -7.24 8.85 -21.96
N TYR A 97 -6.77 9.45 -20.87
CA TYR A 97 -6.64 10.91 -20.72
C TYR A 97 -5.61 11.46 -21.70
N ARG A 98 -4.43 10.83 -21.77
CA ARG A 98 -3.34 11.20 -22.69
C ARG A 98 -3.75 11.03 -24.16
N LYS A 99 -4.67 10.12 -24.46
CA LYS A 99 -5.28 9.95 -25.79
C LYS A 99 -6.40 10.95 -26.09
N GLY A 100 -6.76 11.81 -25.15
CA GLY A 100 -7.85 12.77 -25.27
C GLY A 100 -9.25 12.13 -25.24
N LYS A 101 -9.38 10.94 -24.65
CA LYS A 101 -10.64 10.17 -24.57
C LYS A 101 -11.31 10.22 -23.20
N SER A 102 -10.56 10.58 -22.14
CA SER A 102 -11.09 10.82 -20.80
C SER A 102 -10.71 12.22 -20.31
N SER A 103 -11.32 12.65 -19.21
CA SER A 103 -11.09 13.96 -18.63
C SER A 103 -10.07 13.91 -17.48
N GLN A 104 -9.45 15.05 -17.17
CA GLN A 104 -8.66 15.23 -15.95
C GLN A 104 -9.44 14.77 -14.70
N LYS A 105 -10.75 15.05 -14.65
CA LYS A 105 -11.62 14.64 -13.54
C LYS A 105 -11.66 13.12 -13.36
N ASP A 106 -11.58 12.36 -14.45
CA ASP A 106 -11.53 10.90 -14.39
C ASP A 106 -10.20 10.45 -13.79
N VAL A 107 -9.07 11.01 -14.24
CA VAL A 107 -7.74 10.72 -13.67
C VAL A 107 -7.72 10.97 -12.17
N VAL A 108 -8.18 12.15 -11.72
CA VAL A 108 -8.25 12.51 -10.29
C VAL A 108 -9.14 11.53 -9.52
N LYS A 109 -10.32 11.18 -10.05
CA LYS A 109 -11.22 10.21 -9.42
C LYS A 109 -10.57 8.84 -9.21
N TYR A 110 -9.83 8.34 -10.20
CA TYR A 110 -9.16 7.04 -10.09
C TYR A 110 -7.95 7.10 -9.17
N ALA A 111 -7.18 8.20 -9.18
CA ALA A 111 -6.11 8.43 -8.21
C ALA A 111 -6.64 8.44 -6.77
N ASP A 112 -7.71 9.19 -6.50
CA ASP A 112 -8.35 9.26 -5.18
C ASP A 112 -8.84 7.89 -4.70
N ARG A 113 -9.35 7.06 -5.62
CA ARG A 113 -9.73 5.68 -5.30
C ARG A 113 -8.52 4.85 -4.86
N VAL A 114 -7.41 4.91 -5.60
CA VAL A 114 -6.17 4.21 -5.23
C VAL A 114 -5.69 4.68 -3.86
N PHE A 115 -5.60 6.00 -3.66
CA PHE A 115 -5.13 6.59 -2.39
C PHE A 115 -6.03 6.23 -1.20
N THR A 116 -7.34 6.18 -1.40
CA THR A 116 -8.28 5.75 -0.36
C THR A 116 -8.05 4.28 -0.01
N LEU A 117 -7.90 3.41 -1.00
CA LEU A 117 -7.67 1.98 -0.77
C LEU A 117 -6.34 1.73 -0.05
N ILE A 118 -5.25 2.43 -0.41
CA ILE A 118 -3.97 2.32 0.28
C ILE A 118 -4.12 2.70 1.76
N LYS A 119 -4.82 3.81 2.03
CA LYS A 119 -5.06 4.26 3.40
C LYS A 119 -5.90 3.26 4.20
N ASP A 120 -6.97 2.74 3.60
CA ASP A 120 -7.85 1.77 4.26
C ASP A 120 -7.09 0.46 4.53
N HIS A 121 -6.26 0.00 3.59
CA HIS A 121 -5.37 -1.16 3.73
C HIS A 121 -4.41 -1.00 4.92
N PHE A 122 -3.67 0.12 5.01
CA PHE A 122 -2.78 0.36 6.16
C PHE A 122 -3.51 0.44 7.50
N ILE A 123 -4.74 0.98 7.52
CA ILE A 123 -5.57 0.98 8.73
C ILE A 123 -5.93 -0.45 9.12
N GLU A 124 -6.32 -1.27 8.15
CA GLU A 124 -6.69 -2.67 8.37
C GLU A 124 -5.51 -3.45 8.97
N GLU A 125 -4.33 -3.27 8.40
CA GLU A 125 -3.11 -3.91 8.86
C GLU A 125 -2.74 -3.49 10.28
N GLU A 126 -2.64 -2.18 10.54
CA GLU A 126 -2.18 -1.69 11.84
C GLU A 126 -3.17 -1.95 12.99
N HIS A 127 -4.47 -2.00 12.70
CA HIS A 127 -5.50 -2.12 13.74
C HIS A 127 -6.01 -3.55 13.94
N PHE A 128 -5.88 -4.43 12.95
CA PHE A 128 -6.39 -5.79 13.03
C PHE A 128 -5.28 -6.82 12.83
N LEU A 129 -4.54 -6.74 11.73
CA LEU A 129 -3.59 -7.79 11.37
C LEU A 129 -2.31 -7.76 12.22
N PHE A 130 -1.63 -6.63 12.30
CA PHE A 130 -0.37 -6.48 13.04
C PHE A 130 -0.52 -6.83 14.53
N PRO A 131 -1.61 -6.43 15.23
CA PRO A 131 -1.87 -6.90 16.59
C PRO A 131 -2.01 -8.41 16.72
N ASP A 132 -2.60 -9.09 15.74
CA ASP A 132 -2.75 -10.56 15.75
C ASP A 132 -1.41 -11.25 15.48
N ILE A 133 -0.61 -10.73 14.53
CA ILE A 133 0.76 -11.21 14.28
C ILE A 133 1.65 -11.02 15.52
N LEU A 134 1.53 -9.90 16.24
CA LEU A 134 2.28 -9.63 17.47
C LEU A 134 2.02 -10.66 18.58
N LYS A 135 0.83 -11.25 18.64
CA LYS A 135 0.52 -12.28 19.64
C LYS A 135 1.34 -13.55 19.40
N LEU A 136 1.65 -13.90 18.15
CA LEU A 136 2.52 -15.03 17.81
C LEU A 136 3.92 -14.87 18.40
N ASP A 137 4.46 -13.64 18.39
CA ASP A 137 5.79 -13.35 18.93
C ASP A 137 5.79 -13.42 20.46
N LEU A 138 4.67 -13.12 21.14
CA LEU A 138 4.55 -13.16 22.60
C LEU A 138 4.32 -14.58 23.14
N GLU A 139 3.46 -15.38 22.50
CA GLU A 139 3.13 -16.74 22.91
C GLU A 139 4.30 -17.72 22.70
N ARG A 140 5.28 -17.37 21.85
CA ARG A 140 6.49 -18.18 21.64
C ARG A 140 7.47 -18.15 22.83
N PHE A 141 7.33 -17.20 23.75
CA PHE A 141 8.22 -17.04 24.91
C PHE A 141 7.56 -17.35 26.27
N GLU A 142 6.33 -17.89 26.28
CA GLU A 142 5.70 -18.53 27.46
C GLU A 142 5.93 -20.06 27.46
#